data_AF-A0A850MSP2-F1
#
_entry.id   AF-A0A850MSP2-F1
#
_cell.length_a   1.000
_cell.length_b   1.000
_cell.length_c   1.000
_cell.angle_alpha   90.00
_cell.angle_beta   90.00
_cell.angle_gamma   90.00
#
_symmetry.space_group_name_H-M   'P 1'
#
loop_
_entity.id
_entity.type
_entity.pdbx_description
1 polymer ?
#
loop_
_entity_poly.entity_id
_entity_poly.type
_entity_poly.pdbx_seq_one_letter_code
_entity_poly.pdbx_strand_id
1 'polypeptide(L)' 'MIRRLNFFGNPNDGVYAVVTEKFAIVPRKLQKRTRKSIESILEVPVVGTDIGQSRLLGVLAAANSNGICV' A
#
# COMPACT_ATOMS: atom_id res chain seq x y z
N MET A 1 -4.17 -15.92 -1.20
CA MET A 1 -5.53 -15.72 -0.62
C MET A 1 -6.03 -14.33 -1.03
N ILE A 2 -7.32 -14.14 -1.33
CA ILE A 2 -7.87 -12.82 -1.72
C ILE A 2 -8.72 -12.27 -0.57
N ARG A 3 -8.58 -10.98 -0.25
CA ARG A 3 -9.41 -10.30 0.74
C ARG A 3 -9.87 -8.95 0.24
N ARG A 4 -11.15 -8.65 0.44
CA ARG A 4 -11.71 -7.32 0.24
C ARG A 4 -11.27 -6.40 1.36
N LEU A 5 -10.55 -5.34 1.01
CA LEU A 5 -10.20 -4.24 1.90
C LEU A 5 -10.96 -2.99 1.47
N ASN A 6 -10.86 -1.95 2.29
CA ASN A 6 -11.44 -0.66 2.01
C ASN A 6 -10.52 0.40 2.60
N PHE A 7 -9.95 1.21 1.72
CA PHE A 7 -9.07 2.29 2.10
C PHE A 7 -9.91 3.57 2.19
N PHE A 8 -10.13 4.07 3.41
CA PHE A 8 -10.81 5.34 3.69
C PHE A 8 -12.24 5.49 3.12
N GLY A 9 -13.00 4.40 3.00
CA GLY A 9 -14.33 4.40 2.41
C GLY A 9 -14.33 4.37 0.87
N ASN A 10 -13.16 4.30 0.22
CA ASN A 10 -13.04 4.38 -1.23
C ASN A 10 -12.89 2.98 -1.87
N PRO A 11 -13.54 2.68 -3.00
CA PRO A 11 -13.42 1.38 -3.67
C PRO A 11 -12.13 1.19 -4.47
N ASN A 12 -11.39 2.27 -4.75
CA ASN A 12 -10.19 2.24 -5.58
C ASN A 12 -8.94 2.04 -4.71
N ASP A 13 -8.77 0.89 -4.09
CA ASP A 13 -7.64 0.64 -3.17
C ASP A 13 -6.27 0.82 -3.87
N GLY A 14 -6.18 0.50 -5.17
CA GLY A 14 -4.96 0.61 -5.97
C GLY A 14 -4.38 2.02 -6.06
N VAL A 15 -5.18 3.09 -5.92
CA VAL A 15 -4.64 4.47 -5.95
C VAL A 15 -3.85 4.81 -4.69
N TYR A 16 -4.04 4.04 -3.61
CA TYR A 16 -3.44 4.30 -2.31
C TYR A 16 -2.24 3.40 -2.02
N ALA A 17 -1.97 2.37 -2.80
CA ALA A 17 -0.96 1.37 -2.47
C ALA A 17 -0.02 1.08 -3.63
N VAL A 18 1.25 0.89 -3.30
CA VAL A 18 2.26 0.35 -4.22
C VAL A 18 2.71 -0.98 -3.62
N VAL A 19 2.63 -2.05 -4.40
CA VAL A 19 2.90 -3.41 -3.93
C VAL A 19 3.91 -4.07 -4.86
N THR A 20 4.88 -4.74 -4.27
CA THR A 20 5.89 -5.57 -4.94
C THR A 20 5.99 -6.92 -4.22
N GLU A 21 6.81 -7.81 -4.76
CA GLU A 21 7.12 -9.12 -4.18
C GLU A 21 8.08 -9.02 -2.98
N LYS A 22 8.59 -7.83 -2.65
CA LYS A 22 9.48 -7.59 -1.50
C LYS A 22 8.91 -6.65 -0.44
N PHE A 23 7.99 -5.76 -0.80
CA PHE A 23 7.40 -4.80 0.12
C PHE A 23 6.08 -4.24 -0.42
N ALA A 24 5.26 -3.74 0.49
CA ALA A 24 4.09 -2.93 0.16
C ALA A 24 4.18 -1.57 0.87
N ILE A 25 3.80 -0.50 0.18
CA ILE A 25 3.68 0.85 0.73
C ILE A 25 2.22 1.24 0.75
N VAL A 26 1.75 1.70 1.91
CA VAL A 26 0.38 2.16 2.14
C VAL A 26 0.39 3.49 2.89
N PRO A 27 -0.72 4.25 2.91
CA PRO A 27 -0.73 5.59 3.49
C PRO A 27 -0.47 5.57 4.99
N ARG A 28 0.22 6.60 5.50
CA ARG A 28 0.61 6.70 6.92
C ARG A 28 -0.59 6.71 7.88
N LYS A 29 -1.77 7.09 7.42
CA LYS A 29 -3.00 7.11 8.23
C LYS A 29 -3.88 5.87 8.08
N LEU A 30 -3.47 4.86 7.28
CA LEU A 30 -4.24 3.62 7.16
C LEU A 30 -4.25 2.85 8.49
N GLN A 31 -5.41 2.29 8.88
CA GLN A 31 -5.58 1.61 10.17
C GLN A 31 -4.60 0.44 10.35
N LYS A 32 -4.05 0.28 11.56
CA LYS A 32 -3.08 -0.79 11.90
C LYS A 32 -3.62 -2.19 11.60
N ARG A 33 -4.90 -2.44 11.84
CA ARG A 33 -5.58 -3.71 11.53
C ARG A 33 -5.52 -4.02 10.03
N THR A 34 -5.77 -3.01 9.19
CA THR A 34 -5.70 -3.16 7.73
C THR A 34 -4.27 -3.46 7.29
N ARG A 35 -3.26 -2.75 7.81
CA ARG A 35 -1.84 -3.03 7.48
C ARG A 35 -1.43 -4.44 7.83
N LYS A 36 -1.77 -4.91 9.04
CA LYS A 36 -1.53 -6.30 9.45
C LYS A 36 -2.21 -7.32 8.54
N SER A 37 -3.42 -7.00 8.07
CA SER A 37 -4.09 -7.85 7.10
C SER A 37 -3.35 -7.90 5.77
N ILE A 38 -2.82 -6.78 5.29
CA ILE A 38 -2.06 -6.72 4.04
C ILE A 38 -0.78 -7.54 4.18
N GLU A 39 -0.03 -7.32 5.27
CA GLU A 39 1.21 -8.04 5.59
C GLU A 39 1.00 -9.55 5.64
N SER A 40 -0.08 -10.00 6.30
CA SER A 40 -0.40 -11.43 6.40
C SER A 40 -0.88 -12.06 5.08
N ILE A 41 -1.44 -11.28 4.15
CA ILE A 41 -2.01 -11.81 2.91
C ILE A 41 -1.00 -11.79 1.76
N LEU A 42 -0.20 -10.72 1.71
CA LEU A 42 0.81 -10.53 0.69
C LEU A 42 2.17 -11.09 1.11
N GLU A 43 2.35 -11.43 2.39
CA GLU A 43 3.57 -12.02 2.95
C GLU A 43 4.83 -11.17 2.70
N VAL A 44 4.64 -9.85 2.65
CA VAL A 44 5.70 -8.85 2.50
C VAL A 44 5.58 -7.77 3.58
N PRO A 45 6.71 -7.17 4.02
CA PRO A 45 6.69 -6.06 4.96
C PRO A 45 5.87 -4.88 4.42
N VAL A 46 5.07 -4.27 5.31
CA VAL A 46 4.20 -3.13 4.98
C VAL A 46 4.72 -1.84 5.60
N VAL A 47 5.14 -0.89 4.75
CA VAL A 47 5.60 0.44 5.14
C VAL A 47 4.44 1.43 5.07
N GLY A 48 4.24 2.20 6.15
CA GLY A 48 3.23 3.25 6.21
C GLY A 48 3.82 4.64 6.02
N THR A 49 3.73 5.20 4.81
CA THR A 49 4.23 6.55 4.50
C THR A 49 3.33 7.26 3.48
N ASP A 50 3.53 8.56 3.31
CA ASP A 50 2.88 9.39 2.29
C ASP A 50 3.97 9.89 1.31
N ILE A 51 3.62 10.16 0.04
CA ILE A 51 4.54 10.68 -0.99
C ILE A 51 4.15 12.13 -1.28
N GLY A 52 5.08 13.08 -1.14
CA GLY A 52 4.80 14.49 -1.38
C GLY A 52 3.62 15.03 -0.56
N GLN A 53 3.47 14.57 0.70
CA GLN A 53 2.32 14.86 1.58
C GLN A 53 0.96 14.34 1.06
N SER A 54 0.95 13.50 0.02
CA SER A 54 -0.22 12.87 -0.56
C SER A 54 -0.29 11.38 -0.21
N ARG A 55 -1.53 10.90 -0.02
CA ARG A 55 -1.85 9.48 0.21
C ARG A 55 -2.04 8.68 -1.08
N LEU A 56 -1.95 9.31 -2.25
CA LEU A 56 -2.21 8.67 -3.55
C LEU A 56 -0.96 7.93 -4.07
N LEU A 57 -0.45 7.00 -3.26
CA LEU A 57 0.83 6.33 -3.52
C LEU A 57 0.84 5.58 -4.86
N GLY A 58 -0.24 4.87 -5.19
CA GLY A 58 -0.34 4.11 -6.44
C GLY A 58 -0.54 4.98 -7.68
N VAL A 59 -0.72 6.29 -7.51
CA VAL A 59 -0.73 7.29 -8.60
C VAL A 59 0.65 7.93 -8.76
N LEU A 60 1.34 8.15 -7.64
CA LEU A 60 2.57 8.94 -7.60
C LEU A 60 3.85 8.11 -7.74
N ALA A 61 3.79 6.80 -7.57
CA ALA A 61 4.97 5.95 -7.66
C ALA A 61 4.72 4.66 -8.42
N ALA A 62 5.79 4.17 -9.05
CA ALA A 62 5.86 2.86 -9.66
C ALA A 62 7.02 2.07 -9.03
N ALA A 63 6.81 0.80 -8.72
CA ALA A 63 7.82 -0.03 -8.09
C ALA A 63 7.77 -1.47 -8.60
N ASN A 64 8.90 -2.16 -8.45
CA ASN A 64 9.01 -3.61 -8.57
C ASN A 64 10.03 -4.11 -7.53
N SER A 65 10.33 -5.41 -7.55
CA SER A 65 11.31 -6.03 -6.66
C SER A 65 12.76 -5.51 -6.74
N ASN A 66 13.06 -4.60 -7.68
CA ASN A 66 14.41 -4.05 -7.90
C ASN A 66 14.50 -2.56 -7.57
N GLY A 67 13.39 -1.86 -7.35
CA GLY A 67 13.42 -0.43 -7.04
C GLY A 67 12.06 0.24 -7.06
N ILE A 68 12.07 1.54 -6.76
CA ILE A 68 10.91 2.43 -6.77
C ILE A 68 11.26 3.75 -7.47
N CYS A 69 10.36 4.23 -8.31
CA CYS A 69 10.36 5.56 -8.90
C CYS A 69 9.27 6.39 -8.23
N VAL A 70 9.63 7.59 -7.77
CA VAL A 70 8.78 8.52 -7.00
C VAL A 70 8.84 9.90 -7.62
#